data_AF-A0A5C5UAC2-F1
#
_entry.id   AF-A0A5C5UAC2-F1
#
_cell.length_a   1.000
_cell.length_b   1.000
_cell.length_c   1.000
_cell.angle_alpha   90.00
_cell.angle_beta   90.00
_cell.angle_gamma   90.00
#
_symmetry.space_group_name_H-M   'P 1'
#
loop_
_entity.id
_entity.type
_entity.pdbx_description
1 polymer ?
#
loop_
_entity_poly.entity_id
_entity_poly.type
_entity_poly.pdbx_seq_one_letter_code
_entity_poly.pdbx_strand_id
1 'polypeptide(L)'
;MNTHIPTPEQASEQLEQAAVLGRRAAGISPAWLHFIAICAGGSAYPVIAHLSVVNGGTQGPALTIMFTWLALGVATIPLTARLTPIRRGFGKRWGIMIGLWTVLWAVTIFGNNLFSMGLNVNIALSIAFAVLALLGPTYEIVALKKTP
;
A
#
# COMPACT_ATOMS: atom_id res chain seq x y z
N MET A 1 -15.40 -15.75 -40.77
CA MET A 1 -15.22 -15.11 -39.45
C MET A 1 -16.41 -14.19 -39.27
N ASN A 2 -17.47 -14.66 -38.60
CA ASN A 2 -18.74 -13.92 -38.51
C ASN A 2 -18.61 -12.79 -37.50
N THR A 3 -18.58 -11.54 -37.98
CA THR A 3 -18.77 -10.35 -37.17
C THR A 3 -20.24 -10.31 -36.76
N HIS A 4 -20.58 -10.94 -35.64
CA HIS A 4 -21.90 -10.80 -35.05
C HIS A 4 -22.01 -9.36 -34.55
N ILE A 5 -22.71 -8.52 -35.32
CA ILE A 5 -23.07 -7.18 -34.87
C ILE A 5 -24.11 -7.40 -33.76
N PRO A 6 -23.86 -6.94 -32.52
CA PRO A 6 -24.81 -7.09 -31.44
C PRO A 6 -26.10 -6.37 -31.81
N THR A 7 -27.25 -6.98 -31.50
CA THR A 7 -28.53 -6.31 -31.67
C THR A 7 -28.61 -5.10 -30.72
N PRO A 8 -29.45 -4.08 -31.02
CA PRO A 8 -29.58 -2.91 -30.16
C PRO A 8 -29.88 -3.25 -28.69
N GLU A 9 -30.67 -4.30 -28.45
CA GLU A 9 -30.96 -4.83 -27.10
C GLU A 9 -29.71 -5.42 -26.44
N GLN A 10 -28.94 -6.26 -27.15
CA GLN A 10 -27.68 -6.82 -26.64
C GLN A 10 -26.65 -5.73 -26.32
N ALA A 11 -26.60 -4.67 -27.13
CA ALA A 11 -25.74 -3.52 -26.87
C ALA A 11 -26.19 -2.75 -25.62
N SER A 12 -27.49 -2.58 -25.41
CA SER A 12 -28.03 -1.94 -24.20
C SER A 12 -27.78 -2.75 -22.93
N GLU A 13 -27.97 -4.08 -22.96
CA GLU A 13 -27.66 -4.97 -21.82
C GLU A 13 -26.16 -4.94 -21.47
N GLN A 14 -25.28 -4.94 -22.47
CA GLN A 14 -23.85 -4.85 -22.24
C GLN A 14 -23.43 -3.51 -21.63
N LEU A 15 -24.05 -2.41 -22.06
CA LEU A 15 -23.82 -1.08 -21.48
C LEU A 15 -24.36 -0.99 -20.04
N GLU A 16 -25.51 -1.60 -19.77
CA GLU A 16 -26.09 -1.61 -18.43
C GLU A 16 -25.27 -2.49 -17.48
N GLN A 17 -24.82 -3.66 -17.92
CA GLN A 17 -23.86 -4.49 -17.19
C GLN A 17 -22.54 -3.75 -16.95
N ALA A 18 -22.02 -3.04 -17.95
CA ALA A 18 -20.83 -2.21 -17.79
C ALA A 18 -21.05 -1.07 -16.78
N ALA A 19 -22.24 -0.44 -16.76
CA ALA A 19 -22.59 0.60 -15.81
C ALA A 19 -22.78 0.08 -14.37
N VAL A 20 -23.31 -1.13 -14.21
CA VAL A 20 -23.45 -1.82 -12.91
C VAL A 20 -22.08 -2.28 -12.41
N LEU A 21 -21.25 -2.85 -13.28
CA LEU A 21 -19.86 -3.21 -12.96
C LEU A 21 -19.02 -1.97 -12.64
N GLY A 22 -19.21 -0.88 -13.38
CA GLY A 22 -18.55 0.41 -13.12
C GLY A 22 -18.93 1.01 -11.77
N ARG A 23 -20.21 0.98 -11.40
CA ARG A 23 -20.69 1.45 -10.07
C ARG A 23 -20.18 0.59 -8.92
N ARG A 24 -20.19 -0.74 -9.06
CA ARG A 24 -19.62 -1.65 -8.04
C ARG A 24 -18.10 -1.50 -7.94
N ALA A 25 -17.45 -1.14 -9.05
CA ALA A 25 -16.03 -0.88 -9.12
C ALA A 25 -15.65 0.57 -8.79
N ALA A 26 -16.46 1.37 -8.08
CA ALA A 26 -16.19 2.79 -7.76
C ALA A 26 -15.57 3.05 -6.35
N GLY A 27 -15.38 2.03 -5.50
CA GLY A 27 -14.81 2.18 -4.14
C GLY A 27 -13.27 2.23 -4.05
N ILE A 28 -12.69 2.59 -2.90
CA ILE A 28 -11.22 2.51 -2.68
C ILE A 28 -10.76 1.05 -2.73
N SER A 29 -9.59 0.78 -3.33
CA SER A 29 -9.05 -0.59 -3.37
C SER A 29 -8.68 -1.07 -1.95
N PRO A 30 -9.13 -2.25 -1.51
CA PRO A 30 -8.74 -2.80 -0.21
C PRO A 30 -7.24 -3.03 -0.05
N ALA A 31 -6.48 -3.08 -1.16
CA ALA A 31 -5.03 -3.21 -1.14
C ALA A 31 -4.30 -2.04 -0.46
N TRP A 32 -4.95 -0.90 -0.26
CA TRP A 32 -4.40 0.16 0.58
C TRP A 32 -4.40 -0.17 2.07
N LEU A 33 -5.31 -1.04 2.55
CA LEU A 33 -5.28 -1.50 3.94
C LEU A 33 -3.99 -2.29 4.21
N HIS A 34 -3.58 -3.12 3.25
CA HIS A 34 -2.31 -3.87 3.32
C HIS A 34 -1.12 -2.93 3.31
N PHE A 35 -1.17 -1.90 2.45
CA PHE A 35 -0.13 -0.89 2.39
C PHE A 35 0.00 -0.12 3.71
N ILE A 36 -1.12 0.25 4.34
CA ILE A 36 -1.15 0.89 5.66
C ILE A 36 -0.55 -0.03 6.73
N ALA A 37 -0.90 -1.32 6.74
CA ALA A 37 -0.34 -2.30 7.66
C ALA A 37 1.20 -2.40 7.53
N ILE A 38 1.70 -2.46 6.30
CA ILE A 38 3.14 -2.49 6.01
C ILE A 38 3.83 -1.18 6.44
N CYS A 39 3.18 -0.04 6.24
CA CYS A 39 3.67 1.26 6.72
C CYS A 39 3.68 1.36 8.26
N ALA A 40 2.72 0.73 8.96
CA ALA A 40 2.72 0.68 10.42
C ALA A 40 3.91 -0.11 10.98
N GLY A 41 4.27 -1.23 10.34
CA GLY A 41 5.52 -1.95 10.66
C GLY A 41 6.76 -1.09 10.39
N GLY A 42 6.81 -0.43 9.24
CA GLY A 42 7.91 0.47 8.86
C GLY A 42 8.05 1.67 9.80
N SER A 43 6.95 2.25 10.28
CA SER A 43 6.98 3.40 11.18
C SER A 43 7.43 3.03 12.59
N ALA A 44 7.11 1.83 13.07
CA ALA A 44 7.50 1.37 14.40
C ALA A 44 9.01 1.05 14.49
N TYR A 45 9.60 0.49 13.42
CA TYR A 45 10.98 0.00 13.43
C TYR A 45 12.05 1.04 13.84
N PRO A 46 12.19 2.22 13.19
CA PRO A 46 13.33 3.10 13.44
C PRO A 46 13.43 3.55 14.91
N VAL A 47 12.31 3.92 15.53
CA VAL A 47 12.29 4.35 16.93
C VAL A 47 12.53 3.19 17.88
N ILE A 48 11.89 2.04 17.69
CA ILE A 48 12.06 0.88 18.58
C ILE A 48 13.49 0.32 18.47
N ALA A 49 14.04 0.26 17.26
CA ALA A 49 15.41 -0.20 17.02
C ALA A 49 16.42 0.74 17.68
N HIS A 50 16.26 2.06 17.49
CA HIS A 50 17.12 3.05 18.14
C HIS A 50 17.06 2.93 19.66
N LEU A 51 15.86 2.95 20.25
CA LEU A 51 15.66 2.85 21.70
C LEU A 51 16.21 1.54 22.26
N SER A 52 16.08 0.43 21.53
CA SER A 52 16.61 -0.86 21.98
C SER A 52 18.14 -0.84 22.02
N VAL A 53 18.80 -0.29 21.00
CA VAL A 53 20.27 -0.21 20.93
C VAL A 53 20.83 0.74 22.00
N VAL A 54 20.24 1.92 22.21
CA VAL A 54 20.75 2.86 23.23
C VAL A 54 20.59 2.35 24.66
N ASN A 55 19.65 1.41 24.89
CA ASN A 55 19.46 0.74 26.18
C ASN A 55 20.25 -0.58 26.30
N GLY A 56 21.20 -0.85 25.40
CA GLY A 56 22.06 -2.04 25.43
C GLY A 56 21.38 -3.34 24.97
N GLY A 57 20.19 -3.24 24.36
CA GLY A 57 19.46 -4.35 23.77
C GLY A 57 19.83 -4.62 22.30
N THR A 58 19.06 -5.51 21.66
CA THR A 58 19.23 -5.87 20.25
C THR A 58 18.09 -5.30 19.39
N GLN A 59 18.30 -5.21 18.07
CA GLN A 59 17.23 -4.83 17.14
C GLN A 59 16.19 -5.95 16.90
N GLY A 60 16.38 -7.14 17.46
CA GLY A 60 15.53 -8.31 17.24
C GLY A 60 14.03 -8.04 17.44
N PRO A 61 13.61 -7.49 18.59
CA PRO A 61 12.19 -7.16 18.83
C PRO A 61 11.60 -6.18 17.82
N ALA A 62 12.38 -5.17 17.39
CA ALA A 62 11.95 -4.19 16.39
C ALA A 62 11.69 -4.85 15.02
N LEU A 63 12.61 -5.74 14.61
CA LEU A 63 12.45 -6.53 13.38
C LEU A 63 11.23 -7.45 13.47
N THR A 64 11.02 -8.11 14.61
CA THR A 64 9.84 -8.98 14.82
C THR A 64 8.54 -8.22 14.66
N ILE A 65 8.41 -7.04 15.26
CA ILE A 65 7.22 -6.18 15.11
C ILE A 65 7.01 -5.81 13.64
N MET A 66 8.07 -5.38 12.96
CA MET A 66 8.00 -4.99 11.56
C MET A 66 7.60 -6.16 10.64
N PHE A 67 8.24 -7.32 10.77
CA PHE A 67 7.93 -8.49 9.95
C PHE A 67 6.55 -9.06 10.27
N THR A 68 6.06 -8.92 11.50
CA THR A 68 4.68 -9.28 11.85
C THR A 68 3.68 -8.43 11.07
N TRP A 69 3.87 -7.11 11.05
CA TRP A 69 3.01 -6.20 10.28
C TRP A 69 3.12 -6.43 8.77
N LEU A 70 4.32 -6.73 8.27
CA LEU A 70 4.54 -7.08 6.86
C LEU A 70 3.83 -8.39 6.51
N ALA A 71 3.95 -9.41 7.35
CA ALA A 71 3.26 -10.69 7.17
C ALA A 71 1.75 -10.52 7.22
N LEU A 72 1.22 -9.72 8.15
CA LEU A 72 -0.20 -9.38 8.21
C LEU A 72 -0.67 -8.71 6.93
N GLY A 73 0.04 -7.68 6.46
CA GLY A 73 -0.30 -6.98 5.22
C GLY A 73 -0.27 -7.89 3.99
N VAL A 74 0.68 -8.84 3.92
CA VAL A 74 0.77 -9.80 2.80
C VAL A 74 -0.28 -10.90 2.90
N ALA A 75 -0.50 -11.46 4.09
CA ALA A 75 -1.44 -12.56 4.32
C ALA A 75 -2.88 -12.19 4.00
N THR A 76 -3.23 -10.91 4.11
CA THR A 76 -4.57 -10.39 3.79
C THR A 76 -4.76 -10.08 2.30
N ILE A 77 -3.71 -10.11 1.47
CA ILE A 77 -3.79 -9.86 0.02
C ILE A 77 -4.73 -10.85 -0.69
N PRO A 78 -4.59 -12.18 -0.54
CA PRO A 78 -5.46 -13.15 -1.22
C PRO A 78 -6.94 -12.99 -0.83
N LEU A 79 -7.20 -12.61 0.43
CA LEU A 79 -8.55 -12.37 0.93
C LEU A 79 -9.22 -11.23 0.14
N THR A 80 -8.47 -10.15 -0.10
CA THR A 80 -8.97 -8.98 -0.83
C THR A 80 -8.96 -9.13 -2.34
N ALA A 81 -8.02 -9.92 -2.90
CA ALA A 81 -7.94 -10.15 -4.35
C ALA A 81 -9.19 -10.86 -4.89
N ARG A 82 -9.88 -11.65 -4.05
CA ARG A 82 -11.16 -12.29 -4.39
C ARG A 82 -12.35 -11.34 -4.36
N LEU A 83 -12.23 -10.20 -3.69
CA LEU A 83 -13.34 -9.27 -3.44
C LEU A 83 -13.44 -8.15 -4.47
N THR A 84 -12.41 -7.90 -5.27
CA THR A 84 -12.40 -6.71 -6.13
C THR A 84 -11.62 -6.94 -7.43
N PRO A 85 -12.24 -6.71 -8.61
CA PRO A 85 -11.51 -6.76 -9.88
C PRO A 85 -10.44 -5.66 -9.91
N ILE A 86 -9.22 -6.03 -10.30
CA ILE A 86 -8.06 -5.12 -10.36
C ILE A 86 -8.31 -4.06 -11.44
N ARG A 87 -8.37 -2.79 -11.03
CA ARG A 87 -8.61 -1.66 -11.94
C ARG A 87 -7.41 -1.37 -12.84
N ARG A 88 -7.71 -0.89 -14.05
CA ARG A 88 -6.71 -0.37 -15.00
C ARG A 88 -5.95 0.80 -14.34
N GLY A 89 -4.63 0.71 -14.30
CA GLY A 89 -3.77 1.73 -13.66
C GLY A 89 -3.68 1.68 -12.14
N PHE A 90 -4.41 0.81 -11.43
CA PHE A 90 -4.20 0.59 -9.99
C PHE A 90 -2.81 -0.01 -9.72
N GLY A 91 -2.43 -1.06 -10.46
CA GLY A 91 -1.15 -1.72 -10.30
C GLY A 91 0.06 -0.77 -10.45
N LYS A 92 -0.01 0.18 -11.38
CA LYS A 92 1.04 1.22 -11.53
C LYS A 92 1.16 2.10 -10.29
N ARG A 93 0.02 2.61 -9.78
CA ARG A 93 -0.01 3.52 -8.63
C ARG A 93 0.41 2.83 -7.34
N TRP A 94 -0.07 1.60 -7.13
CA TRP A 94 0.31 0.77 -6.00
C TRP A 94 1.80 0.39 -6.07
N GLY A 95 2.30 0.00 -7.24
CA GLY A 95 3.72 -0.29 -7.46
C GLY A 95 4.63 0.90 -7.18
N ILE A 96 4.23 2.13 -7.55
CA ILE A 96 4.96 3.35 -7.19
C ILE A 96 5.06 3.51 -5.66
N MET A 97 3.94 3.33 -4.94
CA MET A 97 3.93 3.48 -3.48
C MET A 97 4.74 2.39 -2.77
N ILE A 98 4.71 1.16 -3.27
CA ILE A 98 5.59 0.08 -2.78
C ILE A 98 7.06 0.39 -3.07
N GLY A 99 7.37 0.96 -4.23
CA GLY A 99 8.71 1.44 -4.56
C GLY A 99 9.20 2.50 -3.57
N LEU A 100 8.38 3.52 -3.29
CA LEU A 100 8.68 4.55 -2.29
C LEU A 100 8.86 3.97 -0.90
N TRP A 101 7.99 3.04 -0.50
CA TRP A 101 8.11 2.35 0.78
C TRP A 101 9.42 1.56 0.87
N THR A 102 9.81 0.87 -0.20
CA THR A 102 11.04 0.07 -0.26
C THR A 102 12.28 0.94 -0.16
N VAL A 103 12.30 2.10 -0.84
CA VAL A 103 13.38 3.08 -0.74
C VAL A 103 13.47 3.62 0.69
N LEU A 104 12.35 4.00 1.29
CA LEU A 104 12.31 4.51 2.65
C LEU A 104 12.77 3.45 3.67
N TRP A 105 12.40 2.19 3.47
CA TRP A 105 12.86 1.05 4.25
C TRP A 105 14.37 0.84 4.14
N ALA A 106 14.91 0.87 2.92
CA ALA A 106 16.35 0.76 2.70
C ALA A 106 17.11 1.88 3.43
N VAL A 107 16.67 3.13 3.29
CA VAL A 107 17.26 4.28 4.02
C VAL A 107 17.21 4.06 5.53
N THR A 108 16.13 3.48 6.05
CA THR A 108 15.97 3.24 7.49
C THR A 108 16.88 2.13 8.01
N ILE A 109 16.97 1.00 7.30
CA ILE A 109 17.84 -0.13 7.67
C ILE A 109 19.31 0.25 7.54
N PHE A 110 19.73 0.70 6.36
CA PHE A 110 21.13 1.07 6.15
C PHE A 110 21.50 2.28 6.98
N GLY A 111 20.56 3.20 7.16
CA GLY A 111 20.67 4.33 8.05
C GLY A 111 21.03 3.93 9.47
N ASN A 112 20.21 3.10 10.11
CA ASN A 112 20.42 2.67 11.49
C ASN A 112 21.63 1.75 11.70
N ASN A 113 22.08 1.04 10.64
CA ASN A 113 23.17 0.06 10.77
C ASN A 113 24.53 0.60 10.32
N LEU A 114 24.58 1.52 9.35
CA LEU A 114 25.82 2.08 8.81
C LEU A 114 26.13 3.46 9.40
N PHE A 115 25.12 4.19 9.85
CA PHE A 115 25.25 5.54 10.36
C PHE A 115 24.67 5.63 11.79
N SER A 116 25.32 6.39 12.67
CA SER A 116 24.74 6.68 13.98
C SER A 116 23.64 7.72 13.82
N MET A 117 22.44 7.28 13.46
CA MET A 117 21.27 8.16 13.33
C MET A 117 20.75 8.54 14.72
N GLY A 118 20.74 9.84 15.01
CA GLY A 118 20.14 10.37 16.24
C GLY A 118 18.62 10.15 16.29
N LEU A 119 18.05 10.24 17.49
CA LEU A 119 16.62 10.02 17.76
C LEU A 119 15.71 10.86 16.83
N ASN A 120 16.05 12.12 16.58
CA ASN A 120 15.26 13.02 15.73
C ASN A 120 15.12 12.50 14.30
N VAL A 121 16.19 11.90 13.74
CA VAL A 121 16.17 11.31 12.39
C VAL A 121 15.29 10.08 12.37
N ASN A 122 15.38 9.23 13.40
CA ASN A 122 14.53 8.05 13.53
C ASN A 122 13.05 8.39 13.66
N ILE A 123 12.70 9.43 14.43
CA ILE A 123 11.33 9.96 14.52
C ILE A 123 10.87 10.49 13.15
N ALA A 124 11.72 11.22 12.43
CA ALA A 124 11.37 11.73 11.10
C ALA A 124 11.09 10.59 10.11
N LEU A 125 11.86 9.49 10.14
CA LEU A 125 11.62 8.31 9.34
C LEU A 125 10.30 7.62 9.71
N SER A 126 9.99 7.49 11.01
CA SER A 126 8.69 6.97 11.47
C SER A 126 7.51 7.80 10.93
N ILE A 127 7.63 9.12 10.97
CA ILE A 127 6.61 10.04 10.44
C ILE A 127 6.51 9.88 8.91
N ALA A 128 7.63 9.74 8.20
CA ALA A 128 7.63 9.55 6.75
C ALA A 128 6.83 8.29 6.33
N PHE A 129 6.94 7.18 7.07
CA PHE A 129 6.10 5.99 6.83
C PHE A 129 4.62 6.26 7.09
N ALA A 130 4.28 6.98 8.15
CA ALA A 130 2.90 7.34 8.45
C ALA A 130 2.29 8.26 7.37
N VAL A 131 3.06 9.23 6.88
CA VAL A 131 2.65 10.10 5.77
C VAL A 131 2.46 9.29 4.50
N LEU A 132 3.38 8.36 4.20
CA LEU A 132 3.27 7.50 3.03
C LEU A 132 2.01 6.63 3.08
N ALA A 133 1.64 6.12 4.26
CA ALA A 133 0.42 5.35 4.50
C ALA A 133 -0.85 6.11 4.11
N LEU A 134 -0.86 7.44 4.27
CA LEU A 134 -1.98 8.31 3.90
C LEU A 134 -1.93 8.72 2.42
N LEU A 135 -0.74 8.99 1.88
CA LEU A 135 -0.55 9.42 0.50
C LEU A 135 -1.08 8.39 -0.51
N GLY A 136 -0.92 7.11 -0.24
CA GLY A 136 -1.42 6.02 -1.07
C GLY A 136 -2.94 6.11 -1.33
N PRO A 137 -3.78 5.96 -0.29
CA PRO A 137 -5.23 6.12 -0.39
C PRO A 137 -5.64 7.46 -1.01
N THR A 138 -5.03 8.57 -0.59
CA THR A 138 -5.36 9.90 -1.13
C THR A 138 -5.08 10.00 -2.62
N TYR A 139 -3.95 9.45 -3.07
CA TYR A 139 -3.58 9.41 -4.49
C TYR A 139 -4.57 8.58 -5.32
N GLU A 140 -5.11 7.48 -4.76
CA GLU A 140 -6.18 6.75 -5.43
C GLU A 140 -7.47 7.56 -5.51
N ILE A 141 -7.92 8.17 -4.41
CA ILE A 141 -9.15 8.99 -4.38
C ILE A 141 -9.11 10.12 -5.40
N VAL A 142 -7.99 10.85 -5.47
CA VAL A 142 -7.81 11.96 -6.41
C VAL A 142 -7.83 11.45 -7.85
N ALA A 143 -7.23 10.30 -8.13
CA ALA A 143 -7.25 9.71 -9.45
C ALA A 143 -8.64 9.21 -9.86
N LEU A 144 -9.45 8.69 -8.92
CA LEU A 144 -10.83 8.28 -9.17
C LEU A 144 -11.73 9.46 -9.52
N LYS A 145 -11.53 10.63 -8.90
CA LYS A 145 -12.28 11.85 -9.23
C LYS A 145 -12.02 12.39 -10.64
N LYS A 146 -10.90 12.01 -11.27
CA LYS A 146 -10.48 12.50 -12.60
C LYS A 146 -10.96 11.61 -13.76
N THR A 147 -11.47 10.43 -13.47
CA THR A 147 -12.07 9.51 -14.46
C THR A 147 -13.59 9.66 -14.40
N PRO A 148 -14.22 10.44 -15.30
CA PRO A 148 -15.68 10.54 -15.40
C PRO A 148 -16.32 9.24 -15.89
#